data_AF-A0A150HZ93-F1
#
_entry.id   AF-A0A150HZ93-F1
#
_cell.length_a   1.000
_cell.length_b   1.000
_cell.length_c   1.000
_cell.angle_alpha   90.00
_cell.angle_beta   90.00
_cell.angle_gamma   90.00
#
_symmetry.space_group_name_H-M   'P 1'
#
loop_
_entity.id
_entity.type
_entity.pdbx_description
1 polymer ?
#
loop_
_entity_poly.entity_id
_entity_poly.type
_entity_poly.pdbx_seq_one_letter_code
_entity_poly.pdbx_strand_id
1 'polypeptide(L)' 'MNFKLMMTLRSKYNQGLRTKETLEANRLYLKLRKCGLLEVAKADITKRDEEQSQ' A
#
# COMPACT_ATOMS: atom_id res chain seq x y z
N MET A 1 6.05 -5.29 0.65
CA MET A 1 4.59 -5.25 0.43
C MET A 1 4.32 -4.36 -0.78
N ASN A 2 3.62 -4.85 -1.81
CA ASN A 2 3.23 -3.99 -2.94
C ASN A 2 2.10 -3.03 -2.52
N PHE A 3 1.92 -1.91 -3.22
CA PHE A 3 0.98 -0.88 -2.79
C PHE A 3 -0.49 -1.32 -2.91
N LYS A 4 -0.82 -2.22 -3.86
CA LYS A 4 -2.16 -2.82 -3.98
C LYS A 4 -2.53 -3.65 -2.75
N LEU A 5 -1.63 -4.52 -2.30
CA LEU A 5 -1.77 -5.32 -1.08
C LEU A 5 -1.84 -4.43 0.16
N MET A 6 -0.99 -3.40 0.24
CA MET A 6 -1.05 -2.42 1.33
C MET A 6 -2.43 -1.75 1.40
N MET A 7 -2.97 -1.31 0.26
CA MET A 7 -4.30 -0.69 0.21
C MET A 7 -5.41 -1.67 0.58
N THR A 8 -5.33 -2.93 0.13
CA THR A 8 -6.29 -3.99 0.52
C THR A 8 -6.25 -4.24 2.03
N LEU A 9 -5.06 -4.40 2.62
CA LEU A 9 -4.89 -4.63 4.05
C LEU A 9 -5.31 -3.41 4.87
N ARG A 10 -5.06 -2.19 4.38
CA ARG A 10 -5.57 -0.96 5.00
C ARG A 10 -7.09 -0.89 4.95
N SER A 11 -7.72 -1.33 3.87
CA SER A 11 -9.18 -1.41 3.79
C SER A 11 -9.74 -2.35 4.87
N LYS A 12 -9.15 -3.54 5.02
CA LYS A 12 -9.49 -4.48 6.11
C LYS A 12 -9.25 -3.88 7.49
N TYR A 13 -8.17 -3.11 7.66
CA TYR A 13 -7.93 -2.33 8.87
C TYR A 13 -9.10 -1.37 9.13
N ASN A 14 -9.54 -0.60 8.14
CA ASN A 14 -10.67 0.33 8.32
C ASN A 14 -11.99 -0.38 8.65
N GLN A 15 -12.17 -1.63 8.20
CA GLN A 15 -13.29 -2.49 8.54
C GLN A 15 -13.21 -3.11 9.95
N GLY A 16 -12.15 -2.84 10.71
CA GLY A 16 -11.98 -3.30 12.08
C GLY A 16 -11.08 -4.53 12.25
N LEU A 17 -10.55 -5.12 11.17
CA LEU A 17 -9.60 -6.22 11.28
C LEU A 17 -8.25 -5.70 11.81
N ARG A 18 -7.78 -6.26 12.92
CA ARG A 18 -6.56 -5.82 13.63
C ARG A 18 -5.52 -6.95 13.70
N THR A 19 -5.10 -7.43 12.55
CA THR A 19 -3.95 -8.36 12.43
C THR A 19 -2.63 -7.59 12.33
N LYS A 20 -1.51 -8.29 12.54
CA LYS A 20 -0.16 -7.72 12.36
C LYS A 20 0.00 -7.05 10.98
N GLU A 21 -0.47 -7.70 9.93
CA GLU A 21 -0.35 -7.25 8.54
C GLU A 21 -1.20 -6.00 8.26
N THR A 22 -2.43 -5.95 8.79
CA THR A 22 -3.32 -4.79 8.62
C THR A 22 -2.84 -3.57 9.40
N LEU A 23 -2.26 -3.79 10.59
CA LEU A 23 -1.56 -2.76 11.36
C LEU A 23 -0.33 -2.22 10.64
N GLU A 24 0.49 -3.12 10.09
CA GLU A 24 1.69 -2.76 9.32
C GLU A 24 1.33 -1.98 8.05
N ALA A 25 0.31 -2.42 7.31
CA ALA A 25 -0.18 -1.72 6.14
C ALA A 25 -0.70 -0.31 6.46
N ASN A 26 -1.44 -0.15 7.56
CA ASN A 26 -1.90 1.17 8.00
C ASN A 26 -0.72 2.08 8.40
N ARG A 27 0.27 1.55 9.12
CA ARG A 27 1.49 2.31 9.49
C ARG A 27 2.27 2.76 8.26
N LEU A 28 2.46 1.85 7.29
CA LEU A 28 3.18 2.15 6.05
C LEU A 28 2.45 3.23 5.24
N TYR A 29 1.12 3.11 5.09
CA TYR A 29 0.31 4.14 4.43
C TYR A 29 0.45 5.52 5.11
N LEU A 30 0.37 5.57 6.43
CA LEU A 30 0.50 6.83 7.17
C LEU A 30 1.90 7.45 7.00
N LYS A 31 2.96 6.63 6.99
CA LYS A 31 4.32 7.10 6.72
C LYS A 31 4.44 7.70 5.33
N LEU A 32 3.96 7.00 4.30
CA LEU A 32 3.97 7.48 2.91
C LEU A 32 3.16 8.77 2.75
N ARG A 33 1.98 8.86 3.37
CA ARG A 33 1.14 10.06 3.35
C ARG A 33 1.85 11.25 4.01
N LYS A 34 2.48 11.05 5.18
CA LYS A 34 3.20 12.10 5.89
C LYS A 34 4.43 12.60 5.12
N CYS A 35 5.09 11.72 4.39
CA CYS A 35 6.26 12.07 3.58
C CYS A 35 5.91 12.58 2.17
N GLY A 36 4.62 12.65 1.79
CA GLY A 36 4.20 13.02 0.42
C GLY A 36 4.57 11.99 -0.65
N LEU A 37 4.95 10.77 -0.27
CA LEU A 37 5.43 9.71 -1.18
C LEU A 37 4.31 8.77 -1.66
N LEU A 38 3.05 9.11 -1.38
CA LEU A 38 1.92 8.25 -1.71
C LEU A 38 1.75 8.08 -3.24
N GLU A 39 1.89 9.17 -3.99
CA GLU A 39 1.78 9.16 -5.45
C GLU A 39 2.95 8.44 -6.12
N VAL A 40 4.15 8.55 -5.55
CA VAL A 40 5.34 7.81 -6.02
C VAL A 40 5.14 6.30 -5.83
N ALA A 41 4.68 5.89 -4.64
CA ALA A 41 4.40 4.48 -4.35
C ALA A 41 3.28 3.89 -5.21
N LYS A 42 2.35 4.72 -5.69
CA LYS A 42 1.31 4.34 -6.65
C LYS A 42 1.89 4.18 -8.06
N ALA A 43 2.73 5.11 -8.50
CA ALA A 43 3.37 5.10 -9.81
C ALA A 43 4.34 3.91 -10.00
N ASP A 44 5.01 3.47 -8.94
CA ASP A 44 5.89 2.30 -8.92
C ASP A 44 5.17 0.96 -9.13
N ILE A 45 3.83 0.91 -9.01
CA ILE A 45 3.05 -0.26 -9.42
C ILE A 45 2.87 -0.26 -10.94
N THR A 46 2.40 0.86 -11.49
CA THR A 46 2.10 0.98 -12.92
C THR A 46 3.31 0.65 -13.80
N LYS A 47 4.52 1.01 -13.37
CA LYS A 47 5.75 0.66 -14.09
C LYS A 47 6.13 -0.82 -13.99
N ARG A 48 5.90 -1.45 -12.83
CA ARG A 48 6.22 -2.87 -12.63
C ARG A 48 5.22 -3.82 -13.26
N ASP A 49 3.95 -3.43 -13.36
CA ASP A 49 2.94 -4.19 -14.09
C ASP A 49 3.18 -4.11 -15.61
N GLU A 50 3.74 -3.01 -16.13
CA GLU A 50 4.15 -2.89 -17.54
C GLU A 50 5.37 -3.78 -17.88
N GLU A 51 6.36 -3.88 -16.99
CA GLU A 51 7.56 -4.71 -17.21
C GLU A 51 7.31 -6.23 -17.15
N GLN A 52 6.23 -6.68 -16.48
CA GLN A 52 5.88 -8.12 -16.42
C GLN A 52 4.94 -8.58 -17.55
N SER A 53 4.51 -7.68 -18.44
CA SER A 53 3.59 -8.00 -19.55
C SER A 53 4.28 -8.02 -20.92
N GLN A 54 5.62 -8.04 -20.99
CA GLN A 54 6.40 -8.17 -22.21
C GLN A 54 7.09 -9.53 -22.35
#